data_AF-C9MVY5-F1
#
_entry.id   AF-C9MVY5-F1
#
_cell.length_a   1.000
_cell.length_b   1.000
_cell.length_c   1.000
_cell.angle_alpha   90.00
_cell.angle_beta   90.00
_cell.angle_gamma   90.00
#
_symmetry.space_group_name_H-M   'P 1'
#
loop_
_entity.id
_entity.type
_entity.pdbx_description
1 polymer ?
#
loop_
_entity_poly.entity_id
_entity_poly.type
_entity_poly.pdbx_seq_one_letter_code
_entity_poly.pdbx_strand_id
1 'polypeptide(L)'
;MHAQYKDKTNKELKKLILINDFHAINEFGERYFKEEKYEEALNYFEKASNVGSDMAINNIGFYYLEIENNMEKAEKYFLKAMKKGNVIALNNLGIVNDRKENYNKAIEYYLMAIKNKCNFAYNNLGNLYEEIYQDYEKAENLYRKNFKETKDTEALIRLAYLYLNHHYDKRKAMKYLEFSSKKGNKEAEHMLFHLLHDEECNCK
;
A
#
# COMPACT_ATOMS: atom_id res chain seq x y z
N MET A 1 -6.68 16.76 -1.59
CA MET A 1 -7.34 17.01 -2.89
C MET A 1 -8.08 15.77 -3.42
N HIS A 2 -7.48 14.57 -3.47
CA HIS A 2 -8.19 13.36 -3.96
C HIS A 2 -9.42 12.93 -3.12
N ALA A 3 -9.38 13.08 -1.78
CA ALA A 3 -10.49 12.66 -0.91
C ALA A 3 -11.84 13.30 -1.28
N GLN A 4 -11.83 14.55 -1.77
CA GLN A 4 -13.06 15.28 -2.12
C GLN A 4 -13.80 14.74 -3.36
N TYR A 5 -13.16 13.89 -4.17
CA TYR A 5 -13.78 13.30 -5.36
C TYR A 5 -14.50 11.98 -5.03
N LYS A 6 -14.03 11.27 -4.00
CA LYS A 6 -14.64 10.01 -3.53
C LYS A 6 -16.06 10.20 -3.03
N ASP A 7 -16.34 11.33 -2.39
CA ASP A 7 -17.67 11.66 -1.86
C ASP A 7 -18.63 12.21 -2.92
N LYS A 8 -18.15 12.53 -4.13
CA LYS A 8 -19.00 13.06 -5.19
C LYS A 8 -19.90 11.98 -5.79
N THR A 9 -21.12 12.37 -6.12
CA THR A 9 -22.04 11.54 -6.90
C THR A 9 -21.53 11.37 -8.33
N ASN A 10 -21.95 10.28 -9.00
CA ASN A 10 -21.64 10.07 -10.42
C ASN A 10 -22.08 11.24 -11.32
N LYS A 11 -23.18 11.92 -10.96
CA LYS A 11 -23.68 13.10 -11.70
C LYS A 11 -22.73 14.29 -11.60
N GLU A 12 -22.18 14.54 -10.41
CA GLU A 12 -21.21 15.62 -10.19
C GLU A 12 -19.88 15.32 -10.89
N LEU A 13 -19.38 14.10 -10.74
CA LEU A 13 -18.15 13.68 -11.43
C LEU A 13 -18.29 13.77 -12.95
N LYS A 14 -19.44 13.38 -13.53
CA LYS A 14 -19.70 13.52 -14.97
C LYS A 14 -19.59 14.97 -15.46
N LYS A 15 -20.04 15.95 -14.68
CA LYS A 15 -19.88 17.37 -15.03
C LYS A 15 -18.40 17.79 -15.06
N LEU A 16 -17.61 17.29 -14.11
CA LEU A 16 -16.17 17.57 -14.04
C LEU A 16 -15.38 16.87 -15.16
N ILE A 17 -15.82 15.67 -15.56
CA ILE A 17 -15.25 14.95 -16.70
C ILE A 17 -15.43 15.75 -18.01
N LEU A 18 -16.58 16.41 -18.21
CA LEU A 18 -16.83 17.21 -19.42
C LEU A 18 -15.85 18.38 -19.59
N ILE A 19 -15.24 18.86 -18.49
CA ILE A 19 -14.20 19.90 -18.51
C ILE A 19 -12.79 19.33 -18.36
N ASN A 20 -12.62 18.03 -18.59
CA ASN A 20 -11.34 17.31 -18.50
C ASN A 20 -10.65 17.38 -17.13
N ASP A 21 -11.42 17.45 -16.04
CA ASP A 21 -10.88 17.31 -14.69
C ASP A 21 -10.31 15.88 -14.52
N PHE A 22 -8.99 15.77 -14.48
CA PHE A 22 -8.30 14.49 -14.46
C PHE A 22 -8.48 13.74 -13.14
N HIS A 23 -8.80 14.42 -12.03
CA HIS A 23 -9.13 13.77 -10.77
C HIS A 23 -10.50 13.10 -10.86
N ALA A 24 -11.49 13.74 -11.48
CA ALA A 24 -12.81 13.17 -11.69
C ALA A 24 -12.78 11.99 -12.68
N ILE A 25 -11.98 12.10 -13.77
CA ILE A 25 -11.78 11.00 -14.71
C ILE A 25 -11.10 9.82 -14.00
N ASN A 26 -10.04 10.06 -13.21
CA ASN A 26 -9.36 9.02 -12.45
C ASN A 26 -10.29 8.35 -11.42
N GLU A 27 -11.09 9.13 -10.69
CA GLU A 27 -12.06 8.61 -9.72
C GLU A 27 -13.09 7.68 -10.39
N PHE A 28 -13.56 8.00 -11.60
CA PHE A 28 -14.41 7.08 -12.36
C PHE A 28 -13.69 5.77 -12.68
N GLY A 29 -12.41 5.83 -13.07
CA GLY A 29 -11.58 4.64 -13.26
C GLY A 29 -11.47 3.81 -11.98
N GLU A 30 -11.23 4.44 -10.82
CA GLU A 30 -11.18 3.75 -9.52
C GLU A 30 -12.51 3.08 -9.15
N ARG A 31 -13.65 3.69 -9.50
CA ARG A 31 -14.98 3.08 -9.29
C ARG A 31 -15.19 1.86 -10.16
N TYR A 32 -14.89 1.95 -11.46
CA TYR A 32 -14.96 0.79 -12.36
C TYR A 32 -14.02 -0.33 -11.90
N PHE A 33 -12.82 0.02 -11.43
CA PHE A 33 -11.87 -0.95 -10.90
C PHE A 33 -12.43 -1.69 -9.67
N LYS A 34 -13.08 -0.97 -8.75
CA LYS A 34 -13.76 -1.57 -7.59
C LYS A 34 -14.97 -2.43 -7.96
N GLU A 35 -15.62 -2.12 -9.07
CA GLU A 35 -16.69 -2.94 -9.66
C GLU A 35 -16.14 -4.10 -10.51
N GLU A 36 -14.82 -4.34 -10.49
CA GLU A 36 -14.12 -5.39 -11.25
C GLU A 36 -14.27 -5.26 -12.78
N LYS A 37 -14.62 -4.06 -13.26
CA LYS A 37 -14.73 -3.69 -14.68
C LYS A 37 -13.41 -3.10 -15.14
N TYR A 38 -12.40 -3.96 -15.25
CA TYR A 38 -11.01 -3.53 -15.35
C TYR A 38 -10.68 -2.85 -16.69
N GLU A 39 -11.30 -3.28 -17.78
CA GLU A 39 -11.13 -2.71 -19.11
C GLU A 39 -11.72 -1.30 -19.18
N GLU A 40 -12.91 -1.08 -18.61
CA GLU A 40 -13.47 0.26 -18.46
C GLU A 40 -12.61 1.12 -17.55
N ALA A 41 -12.11 0.58 -16.43
CA ALA A 41 -11.21 1.29 -15.53
C ALA A 41 -9.95 1.75 -16.26
N LEU A 42 -9.31 0.85 -17.02
CA LEU A 42 -8.13 1.15 -17.83
C LEU A 42 -8.42 2.28 -18.82
N ASN A 43 -9.54 2.23 -19.54
CA ASN A 43 -9.94 3.28 -20.48
C ASN A 43 -10.05 4.65 -19.79
N TYR A 44 -10.58 4.72 -18.56
CA TYR A 44 -10.64 5.97 -17.79
C TYR A 44 -9.27 6.40 -17.28
N PHE A 45 -8.43 5.47 -16.81
CA PHE A 45 -7.06 5.80 -16.40
C PHE A 45 -6.23 6.32 -17.57
N GLU A 46 -6.36 5.76 -18.77
CA GLU A 46 -5.71 6.26 -19.98
C GLU A 46 -6.16 7.68 -20.33
N LYS A 47 -7.47 7.94 -20.28
CA LYS A 47 -8.01 9.31 -20.46
C LYS A 47 -7.43 10.29 -19.46
N ALA A 48 -7.42 9.95 -18.17
CA ALA A 48 -6.88 10.79 -17.11
C ALA A 48 -5.36 11.00 -17.25
N SER A 49 -4.62 9.96 -17.65
CA SER A 49 -3.19 10.03 -17.95
C SER A 49 -2.90 11.00 -19.11
N ASN A 50 -3.72 10.97 -20.16
CA ASN A 50 -3.55 11.84 -21.33
C ASN A 50 -3.76 13.33 -21.01
N VAL A 51 -4.59 13.63 -20.00
CA VAL A 51 -4.79 15.01 -19.51
C VAL A 51 -3.89 15.36 -18.30
N GLY A 52 -2.90 14.50 -17.98
CA GLY A 52 -1.79 14.84 -17.09
C GLY A 52 -1.82 14.21 -15.70
N SER A 53 -2.75 13.32 -15.38
CA SER A 53 -2.82 12.65 -14.07
C SER A 53 -1.65 11.67 -13.87
N ASP A 54 -0.73 11.99 -12.96
CA ASP A 54 0.34 11.10 -12.52
C ASP A 54 -0.22 9.89 -11.76
N MET A 55 -1.30 10.09 -10.99
CA MET A 55 -2.01 9.01 -10.29
C MET A 55 -2.65 8.02 -11.26
N ALA A 56 -3.21 8.50 -12.38
CA ALA A 56 -3.77 7.60 -13.38
C ALA A 56 -2.66 6.78 -14.09
N ILE A 57 -1.49 7.38 -14.34
CA ILE A 57 -0.33 6.64 -14.87
C ILE A 57 0.08 5.53 -13.88
N ASN A 58 0.08 5.80 -12.58
CA ASN A 58 0.31 4.77 -11.56
C ASN A 58 -0.77 3.68 -11.60
N ASN A 59 -2.06 4.04 -11.73
CA ASN A 59 -3.16 3.09 -11.77
C ASN A 59 -3.12 2.19 -13.02
N ILE A 60 -2.65 2.70 -14.17
CA ILE A 60 -2.36 1.86 -15.35
C ILE A 60 -1.25 0.84 -15.04
N GLY A 61 -0.19 1.26 -14.35
CA GLY A 61 0.86 0.34 -13.90
C GLY A 61 0.33 -0.73 -12.96
N PHE A 62 -0.57 -0.37 -12.05
CA PHE A 62 -1.23 -1.31 -11.14
C PHE A 62 -2.12 -2.30 -11.87
N TYR A 63 -2.90 -1.85 -12.86
CA TYR A 63 -3.66 -2.74 -13.74
C TYR A 63 -2.75 -3.78 -14.41
N TYR A 64 -1.62 -3.36 -14.97
CA TYR A 64 -0.70 -4.32 -15.58
C TYR A 64 -0.06 -5.27 -14.56
N LEU A 65 0.20 -4.81 -13.34
CA LEU A 65 0.81 -5.64 -12.31
C LEU A 65 -0.14 -6.71 -11.79
N GLU A 66 -1.37 -6.34 -11.45
CA GLU A 66 -2.30 -7.23 -10.73
C GLU A 66 -3.33 -7.92 -11.63
N ILE A 67 -3.75 -7.29 -12.73
CA ILE A 67 -4.80 -7.85 -13.61
C ILE A 67 -4.17 -8.64 -14.75
N GLU A 68 -3.22 -8.04 -15.45
CA GLU A 68 -2.56 -8.67 -16.61
C GLU A 68 -1.32 -9.49 -16.22
N ASN A 69 -0.88 -9.43 -14.96
CA ASN A 69 0.35 -10.03 -14.46
C ASN A 69 1.59 -9.73 -15.35
N ASN A 70 1.64 -8.52 -15.92
CA ASN A 70 2.68 -8.07 -16.84
C ASN A 70 3.63 -7.09 -16.13
N MET A 71 4.65 -7.64 -15.49
CA MET A 71 5.60 -6.88 -14.69
C MET A 71 6.44 -5.88 -15.51
N GLU A 72 6.75 -6.18 -16.78
CA GLU A 72 7.51 -5.28 -17.66
C GLU A 72 6.71 -4.02 -17.98
N LYS A 73 5.43 -4.16 -18.35
CA LYS A 73 4.55 -3.02 -18.59
C LYS A 73 4.29 -2.26 -17.30
N ALA A 74 4.04 -2.96 -16.19
CA ALA A 74 3.87 -2.33 -14.89
C ALA A 74 5.08 -1.44 -14.52
N GLU A 75 6.30 -1.97 -14.61
CA GLU A 75 7.53 -1.22 -14.35
C GLU A 75 7.63 0.02 -15.23
N LYS A 76 7.33 -0.09 -16.53
CA LYS A 76 7.36 1.05 -17.46
C LYS A 76 6.39 2.16 -17.04
N TYR A 77 5.18 1.81 -16.63
CA TYR A 77 4.18 2.79 -16.18
C TYR A 77 4.54 3.39 -14.82
N PHE A 78 5.00 2.59 -13.86
CA PHE A 78 5.44 3.13 -12.58
C PHE A 78 6.67 4.04 -12.72
N LEU A 79 7.64 3.71 -13.59
CA LEU A 79 8.75 4.62 -13.92
C LEU A 79 8.25 5.93 -14.54
N LYS A 80 7.23 5.87 -15.40
CA LYS A 80 6.61 7.06 -15.99
C LYS A 80 5.89 7.91 -14.92
N ALA A 81 5.16 7.29 -14.00
CA ALA A 81 4.48 7.98 -12.89
C ALA A 81 5.48 8.60 -11.91
N MET A 82 6.54 7.86 -11.56
CA MET A 82 7.65 8.36 -10.72
C MET A 82 8.29 9.61 -11.33
N LYS A 83 8.59 9.60 -12.65
CA LYS A 83 9.14 10.78 -13.35
C LYS A 83 8.19 11.99 -13.34
N LYS A 84 6.89 11.77 -13.13
CA LYS A 84 5.87 12.82 -12.96
C LYS A 84 5.68 13.24 -11.49
N GLY A 85 6.47 12.69 -10.57
CA GLY A 85 6.41 13.03 -9.14
C GLY A 85 5.48 12.14 -8.32
N ASN A 86 4.94 11.06 -8.90
CA ASN A 86 4.07 10.16 -8.14
C ASN A 86 4.89 9.33 -7.14
N VAL A 87 4.72 9.63 -5.85
CA VAL A 87 5.44 8.96 -4.76
C VAL A 87 4.99 7.51 -4.56
N ILE A 88 3.72 7.18 -4.83
CA ILE A 88 3.18 5.81 -4.70
C ILE A 88 3.85 4.88 -5.73
N ALA A 89 4.16 5.39 -6.91
CA ALA A 89 4.86 4.64 -7.94
C ALA A 89 6.25 4.15 -7.49
N LEU A 90 6.93 4.85 -6.57
CA LEU A 90 8.18 4.36 -5.97
C LEU A 90 7.96 3.07 -5.18
N ASN A 91 6.91 3.03 -4.35
CA ASN A 91 6.55 1.81 -3.62
C ASN A 91 6.23 0.66 -4.60
N ASN A 92 5.47 0.94 -5.65
CA ASN A 92 5.07 -0.07 -6.62
C ASN A 92 6.26 -0.57 -7.47
N LEU A 93 7.25 0.28 -7.75
CA LEU A 93 8.53 -0.17 -8.33
C LEU A 93 9.29 -1.10 -7.38
N GLY A 94 9.22 -0.83 -6.07
CA GLY A 94 9.70 -1.75 -5.04
C GLY A 94 9.04 -3.12 -5.15
N ILE A 95 7.70 -3.16 -5.17
CA ILE A 95 6.91 -4.40 -5.30
C ILE A 95 7.25 -5.17 -6.57
N VAL A 96 7.37 -4.47 -7.71
CA VAL A 96 7.76 -5.13 -8.98
C VAL A 96 9.14 -5.78 -8.88
N ASN A 97 10.11 -5.11 -8.25
CA ASN A 97 11.45 -5.68 -8.11
C ASN A 97 11.48 -6.80 -7.08
N ASP A 98 10.67 -6.72 -6.03
CA ASP A 98 10.47 -7.76 -5.02
C ASP A 98 9.91 -9.04 -5.65
N ARG A 99 8.84 -8.94 -6.45
CA ARG A 99 8.25 -10.07 -7.21
C ARG A 99 9.20 -10.66 -8.27
N LYS A 100 10.15 -9.86 -8.78
CA LYS A 100 11.22 -10.30 -9.68
C LYS A 100 12.45 -10.84 -8.93
N GLU A 101 12.41 -10.93 -7.60
CA GLU A 101 13.52 -11.32 -6.73
C GLU A 101 14.77 -10.41 -6.85
N ASN A 102 14.59 -9.21 -7.39
CA ASN A 102 15.61 -8.16 -7.47
C ASN A 102 15.65 -7.36 -6.17
N TYR A 103 15.88 -8.02 -5.04
CA TYR A 103 15.68 -7.47 -3.70
C TYR A 103 16.50 -6.20 -3.41
N ASN A 104 17.75 -6.11 -3.89
CA ASN A 104 18.56 -4.91 -3.73
C ASN A 104 17.87 -3.67 -4.34
N LYS A 105 17.29 -3.84 -5.54
CA LYS A 105 16.57 -2.76 -6.22
C LYS A 105 15.21 -2.48 -5.60
N ALA A 106 14.56 -3.51 -5.05
CA ALA A 106 13.35 -3.33 -4.24
C ALA A 106 13.63 -2.46 -3.00
N ILE A 107 14.71 -2.76 -2.27
CA ILE A 107 15.18 -1.98 -1.11
C ILE A 107 15.43 -0.52 -1.50
N GLU A 108 16.16 -0.26 -2.59
CA GLU A 108 16.41 1.09 -3.09
C GLU A 108 15.11 1.87 -3.30
N TYR A 109 14.14 1.28 -4.01
CA TYR A 109 12.86 1.93 -4.28
C TYR A 109 12.01 2.13 -3.03
N TYR A 110 11.95 1.15 -2.12
CA TYR A 110 11.23 1.31 -0.86
C TYR A 110 11.85 2.41 0.02
N LEU A 111 13.19 2.49 0.11
CA LEU A 111 13.88 3.56 0.83
C LEU A 111 13.61 4.93 0.20
N MET A 112 13.60 5.03 -1.14
CA MET A 112 13.20 6.25 -1.85
C MET A 112 11.75 6.63 -1.54
N ALA A 113 10.83 5.67 -1.52
CA ALA A 113 9.43 5.89 -1.20
C ALA A 113 9.26 6.40 0.24
N ILE A 114 9.93 5.77 1.22
CA ILE A 114 9.96 6.20 2.64
C ILE A 114 10.49 7.62 2.77
N LYS A 115 11.60 7.95 2.09
CA LYS A 115 12.19 9.30 2.08
C LYS A 115 11.19 10.35 1.58
N ASN A 116 10.34 9.98 0.63
CA ASN A 116 9.28 10.82 0.07
C ASN A 116 7.93 10.69 0.80
N LYS A 117 7.92 10.14 2.02
CA LYS A 117 6.72 10.02 2.88
C LYS A 117 5.64 9.10 2.31
N CYS A 118 6.04 8.05 1.58
CA CYS A 118 5.17 6.93 1.25
C CYS A 118 5.09 5.95 2.43
N ASN A 119 3.96 5.93 3.13
CA ASN A 119 3.82 5.11 4.34
C ASN A 119 3.80 3.61 4.03
N PHE A 120 3.24 3.20 2.88
CA PHE A 120 3.15 1.80 2.46
C PHE A 120 4.52 1.11 2.37
N ALA A 121 5.55 1.85 1.98
CA ALA A 121 6.88 1.31 1.76
C ALA A 121 7.58 0.86 3.05
N TYR A 122 7.18 1.35 4.22
CA TYR A 122 7.71 0.86 5.48
C TYR A 122 7.39 -0.61 5.71
N ASN A 123 6.12 -0.99 5.53
CA ASN A 123 5.68 -2.35 5.78
C ASN A 123 6.25 -3.30 4.72
N ASN A 124 6.30 -2.89 3.46
CA ASN A 124 6.88 -3.72 2.40
C ASN A 124 8.39 -3.96 2.62
N LEU A 125 9.14 -2.93 3.00
CA LEU A 125 10.56 -3.10 3.32
C LEU A 125 10.77 -3.91 4.61
N GLY A 126 9.91 -3.72 5.61
CA GLY A 126 9.94 -4.50 6.85
C GLY A 126 9.72 -6.00 6.58
N ASN A 127 8.66 -6.33 5.82
CA ASN A 127 8.34 -7.69 5.41
C ASN A 127 9.50 -8.31 4.61
N LEU A 128 10.13 -7.54 3.72
CA LEU A 128 11.29 -8.02 2.96
C LEU A 128 12.46 -8.41 3.89
N TYR A 129 12.76 -7.60 4.91
CA TYR A 129 13.79 -7.95 5.88
C TYR A 129 13.40 -9.13 6.78
N GLU A 130 12.13 -9.23 7.17
CA GLU A 130 11.60 -10.30 8.00
C GLU A 130 11.59 -11.66 7.29
N GLU A 131 11.01 -11.73 6.10
CA GLU A 131 10.73 -13.00 5.41
C GLU A 131 11.92 -13.47 4.55
N ILE A 132 12.58 -12.57 3.84
CA ILE A 132 13.65 -12.94 2.89
C ILE A 132 15.03 -12.92 3.57
N TYR A 133 15.34 -11.86 4.32
CA TYR A 133 16.66 -11.71 4.94
C TYR A 133 16.72 -12.25 6.38
N GLN A 134 15.57 -12.53 7.01
CA GLN A 134 15.46 -12.91 8.42
C GLN A 134 16.20 -11.93 9.36
N ASP A 135 16.25 -10.65 8.97
CA ASP A 135 16.83 -9.55 9.73
C ASP A 135 15.74 -8.87 10.55
N TYR A 136 15.34 -9.55 11.63
CA TYR A 136 14.25 -9.13 12.51
C TYR A 136 14.54 -7.79 13.19
N GLU A 137 15.81 -7.46 13.44
CA GLU A 137 16.18 -6.16 14.03
C GLU A 137 15.89 -5.02 13.05
N LYS A 138 16.24 -5.17 11.76
CA LYS A 138 15.89 -4.16 10.75
C LYS A 138 14.38 -4.08 10.52
N ALA A 139 13.69 -5.21 10.47
CA ALA A 139 12.23 -5.23 10.36
C ALA A 139 11.57 -4.48 11.54
N GLU A 140 11.98 -4.78 12.78
CA GLU A 140 11.49 -4.10 13.98
C GLU A 140 11.71 -2.58 13.90
N ASN A 141 12.92 -2.16 13.54
CA ASN A 141 13.28 -0.75 13.41
C ASN A 141 12.40 -0.04 12.36
N LEU A 142 12.10 -0.69 11.25
CA LEU A 142 11.21 -0.15 10.21
C LEU A 142 9.78 -0.02 10.68
N TYR A 143 9.21 -1.05 11.31
CA TYR A 143 7.84 -0.98 11.84
C TYR A 143 7.71 0.08 12.95
N ARG A 144 8.70 0.19 13.85
CA ARG A 144 8.75 1.26 14.86
C ARG A 144 8.81 2.64 14.21
N LYS A 145 9.64 2.81 13.18
CA LYS A 145 9.77 4.07 12.46
C LYS A 145 8.49 4.42 11.71
N ASN A 146 7.81 3.45 11.10
CA ASN A 146 6.49 3.63 10.50
C ASN A 146 5.53 4.24 11.51
N PHE A 147 5.25 3.54 12.61
CA PHE A 147 4.33 4.02 13.63
C PHE A 147 4.71 5.41 14.16
N LYS A 148 6.00 5.66 14.38
CA LYS A 148 6.49 6.96 14.86
C LYS A 148 6.14 8.09 13.90
N GLU A 149 6.38 7.90 12.60
CA GLU A 149 6.21 8.93 11.56
C GLU A 149 4.77 9.08 11.08
N THR A 150 3.99 7.99 11.03
CA THR A 150 2.70 7.94 10.33
C THR A 150 1.51 7.79 11.28
N LYS A 151 1.76 7.30 12.51
CA LYS A 151 0.75 6.85 13.47
C LYS A 151 -0.11 5.67 12.96
N ASP A 152 0.34 5.00 11.90
CA ASP A 152 -0.32 3.83 11.34
C ASP A 152 -0.28 2.66 12.34
N THR A 153 -1.46 2.28 12.83
CA THR A 153 -1.62 1.24 13.84
C THR A 153 -1.34 -0.16 13.29
N GLU A 154 -1.34 -0.34 11.97
CA GLU A 154 -0.88 -1.58 11.32
C GLU A 154 0.58 -1.88 11.64
N ALA A 155 1.42 -0.86 11.78
CA ALA A 155 2.81 -1.06 12.17
C ALA A 155 2.96 -1.67 13.58
N LEU A 156 2.00 -1.43 14.47
CA LEU A 156 1.97 -2.07 15.80
C LEU A 156 1.55 -3.54 15.68
N ILE A 157 0.67 -3.86 14.74
CA ILE A 157 0.27 -5.24 14.43
C ILE A 157 1.48 -6.01 13.89
N ARG A 158 2.24 -5.43 12.94
CA ARG A 158 3.49 -6.02 12.41
C ARG A 158 4.51 -6.28 13.51
N LEU A 159 4.67 -5.33 14.45
CA LEU A 159 5.52 -5.54 15.64
C LEU A 159 5.00 -6.69 16.50
N ALA A 160 3.69 -6.79 16.73
CA ALA A 160 3.14 -7.91 17.50
C ALA A 160 3.42 -9.27 16.85
N TYR A 161 3.21 -9.39 15.53
CA TYR A 161 3.53 -10.60 14.77
C TYR A 161 5.02 -10.97 14.86
N LEU A 162 5.91 -10.00 14.66
CA LEU A 162 7.36 -10.20 14.80
C LEU A 162 7.72 -10.76 16.20
N TYR A 163 7.10 -10.21 17.25
CA TYR A 163 7.34 -10.66 18.61
C TYR A 163 6.73 -12.03 18.93
N LEU A 164 5.60 -12.40 18.33
CA LEU A 164 5.00 -13.73 18.50
C LEU A 164 5.79 -14.81 17.78
N ASN A 165 6.14 -14.57 16.52
CA ASN A 165 6.62 -15.60 15.61
C ASN A 165 8.14 -15.79 15.67
N HIS A 166 8.90 -14.71 15.90
CA HIS A 166 10.36 -14.72 15.76
C HIS A 166 11.08 -14.47 17.07
N HIS A 167 10.55 -13.59 17.94
CA HIS A 167 11.12 -13.37 19.28
C HIS A 167 10.51 -14.23 20.37
N TYR A 168 9.38 -14.90 20.09
CA TYR A 168 8.61 -15.70 21.05
C TYR A 168 8.28 -14.97 22.37
N ASP A 169 8.07 -13.65 22.31
CA ASP A 169 7.70 -12.81 23.45
C ASP A 169 6.22 -12.39 23.35
N LYS A 170 5.35 -13.33 23.75
CA LYS A 170 3.89 -13.13 23.80
C LYS A 170 3.51 -11.88 24.59
N ARG A 171 4.20 -11.58 25.69
CA ARG A 171 3.89 -10.41 26.54
C ARG A 171 4.15 -9.09 25.80
N LYS A 172 5.27 -9.00 25.07
CA LYS A 172 5.60 -7.80 24.31
C LYS A 172 4.69 -7.65 23.09
N ALA A 173 4.33 -8.74 22.42
CA ALA A 173 3.32 -8.72 21.38
C ALA A 173 1.96 -8.20 21.88
N MET A 174 1.47 -8.72 23.00
CA MET A 174 0.23 -8.25 23.63
C MET A 174 0.26 -6.74 23.92
N LYS A 175 1.39 -6.20 24.41
CA LYS A 175 1.51 -4.75 24.64
C LYS A 175 1.33 -3.92 23.35
N TYR A 176 1.83 -4.42 22.21
CA TYR A 176 1.62 -3.76 20.92
C TYR A 176 0.17 -3.84 20.47
N LEU A 177 -0.46 -5.01 20.59
CA LEU A 177 -1.88 -5.20 20.24
C LEU A 177 -2.80 -4.36 21.13
N GLU A 178 -2.57 -4.34 22.45
CA GLU A 178 -3.31 -3.47 23.38
C GLU A 178 -3.18 -2.00 22.99
N PHE A 179 -1.97 -1.56 22.62
CA PHE A 179 -1.77 -0.16 22.25
C PHE A 179 -2.46 0.18 20.92
N SER A 180 -2.41 -0.73 19.95
CA SER A 180 -3.10 -0.60 18.66
C SER A 180 -4.63 -0.61 18.82
N SER A 181 -5.16 -1.52 19.66
CA SER A 181 -6.57 -1.60 20.01
C SER A 181 -7.07 -0.32 20.70
N LYS A 182 -6.32 0.23 21.66
CA LYS A 182 -6.63 1.53 22.29
C LYS A 182 -6.68 2.70 21.30
N LYS A 183 -6.05 2.56 20.13
CA LYS A 183 -6.10 3.53 19.02
C LYS A 183 -7.26 3.26 18.04
N GLY A 184 -8.12 2.29 18.33
CA GLY A 184 -9.30 1.95 17.55
C GLY A 184 -9.06 0.91 16.44
N ASN A 185 -7.90 0.24 16.42
CA ASN A 185 -7.65 -0.82 15.45
C ASN A 185 -8.38 -2.11 15.87
N LYS A 186 -9.44 -2.46 15.13
CA LYS A 186 -10.30 -3.62 15.38
C LYS A 186 -9.60 -4.96 15.14
N GLU A 187 -8.66 -5.01 14.20
CA GLU A 187 -7.87 -6.21 13.95
C GLU A 187 -6.98 -6.52 15.16
N ALA A 188 -6.34 -5.49 15.72
CA ALA A 188 -5.56 -5.63 16.95
C ALA A 188 -6.42 -6.06 18.15
N GLU A 189 -7.64 -5.55 18.27
CA GLU A 189 -8.60 -5.99 19.29
C GLU A 189 -8.96 -7.47 19.12
N HIS A 190 -9.26 -7.90 17.90
CA HIS A 190 -9.56 -9.29 17.57
C HIS A 190 -8.37 -10.23 17.86
N MET A 191 -7.16 -9.87 17.40
CA MET A 191 -5.95 -10.65 17.70
C MET A 191 -5.67 -10.73 19.19
N LEU A 192 -5.84 -9.63 19.93
CA LEU A 192 -5.66 -9.61 21.38
C LEU A 192 -6.66 -10.53 22.09
N PHE A 193 -7.92 -10.54 21.65
CA PHE A 193 -8.94 -11.45 22.17
C PHE A 193 -8.50 -12.92 22.04
N HIS A 194 -8.11 -13.36 20.84
CA HIS A 194 -7.64 -14.75 20.61
C HIS A 194 -6.43 -15.09 21.48
N LEU A 195 -5.47 -14.15 21.57
CA LEU A 195 -4.24 -14.35 22.32
C LEU A 195 -4.46 -14.45 23.85
N LEU A 196 -5.54 -13.84 24.37
CA LEU A 196 -5.94 -13.89 25.78
C LEU A 196 -6.71 -15.16 26.15
N HIS A 197 -7.41 -15.76 25.20
CA HIS A 197 -8.26 -16.94 25.42
C HIS A 197 -7.61 -18.25 24.95
N ASP A 198 -6.35 -18.19 24.47
CA ASP A 198 -5.61 -19.30 23.88
C ASP A 198 -6.39 -20.01 22.75
N GLU A 199 -7.16 -19.24 21.98
CA GLU A 199 -7.85 -19.69 20.78
C GLU A 199 -6.91 -19.56 19.56
N GLU A 200 -6.83 -20.58 18.70
CA GLU A 200 -6.03 -20.52 17.46
C GLU A 200 -6.58 -19.43 16.53
N CYS A 201 -5.77 -18.41 16.26
CA CYS A 201 -6.15 -17.30 15.39
C CYS A 201 -6.08 -17.74 13.91
N ASN A 202 -7.20 -18.18 13.35
CA ASN A 202 -7.35 -18.46 11.91
C ASN A 202 -7.59 -17.17 11.12
N CYS A 203 -6.61 -16.27 11.07
CA CYS A 203 -6.62 -15.13 10.16
C CYS A 203 -5.90 -15.52 8.86
N LYS A 204 -6.67 -15.78 7.79
CA LYS A 204 -6.16 -15.89 6.41
C LYS A 204 -6.09 -14.52 5.76
#